data_AF-A0A482X734-F1
#
_entry.id   AF-A0A482X734-F1
#
_cell.length_a   1.000
_cell.length_b   1.000
_cell.length_c   1.000
_cell.angle_alpha   90.00
_cell.angle_beta   90.00
_cell.angle_gamma   90.00
#
_symmetry.space_group_name_H-M   'P 1'
#
loop_
_entity.id
_entity.type
_entity.pdbx_description
1 polymer ?
#
loop_
_entity_poly.entity_id
_entity_poly.type
_entity_poly.pdbx_seq_one_letter_code
_entity_poly.pdbx_strand_id
1 'polypeptide(L)' 'MTNNNDRMVTVTLDLPSVSCLKSALELHTKNGFAYISIPIAHPVSRTELFVGKGKNRKGPFAWSDLCLKSH' A
#
# COMPACT_ATOMS: atom_id res chain seq x y z
N MET A 1 26.70 -21.99 -24.20
CA MET A 1 26.10 -20.69 -23.85
C MET A 1 24.68 -20.95 -23.37
N THR A 2 24.43 -20.88 -22.07
CA THR A 2 23.09 -21.10 -21.50
C THR A 2 22.24 -19.84 -21.72
N ASN A 3 21.16 -19.96 -22.48
CA ASN A 3 20.18 -18.90 -22.72
C ASN A 3 19.57 -18.43 -21.39
N ASN A 4 19.91 -17.22 -20.95
CA ASN A 4 19.33 -16.60 -19.75
C ASN A 4 17.93 -15.99 -20.00
N ASN A 5 17.34 -16.20 -21.19
CA ASN A 5 16.15 -15.48 -21.66
C ASN A 5 14.82 -15.91 -21.01
N ASP A 6 14.76 -17.03 -20.28
CA ASP A 6 13.52 -17.53 -19.65
C ASP A 6 13.40 -17.22 -18.16
N ARG A 7 14.32 -16.44 -17.58
CA ARG A 7 14.23 -16.05 -16.16
C ARG A 7 13.39 -14.79 -16.01
N MET A 8 12.08 -14.96 -15.79
CA MET A 8 11.19 -13.87 -15.39
C MET A 8 11.61 -13.36 -14.00
N VAL A 9 11.96 -12.08 -13.90
CA VAL A 9 12.25 -11.42 -12.63
C VAL A 9 11.06 -10.57 -12.23
N THR A 10 10.46 -10.89 -11.09
CA THR A 10 9.36 -10.12 -10.52
C THR A 10 9.93 -8.96 -9.72
N VAL A 11 9.55 -7.73 -10.09
CA VAL A 11 10.01 -6.50 -9.42
C VAL A 11 8.82 -5.80 -8.77
N THR A 12 9.08 -5.17 -7.63
CA THR A 12 8.08 -4.62 -6.73
C THR A 12 8.37 -3.17 -6.42
N LEU A 13 7.34 -2.40 -6.12
CA LEU A 13 7.51 -1.02 -5.65
C LEU A 13 7.07 -0.91 -4.19
N ASP A 14 8.00 -0.52 -3.32
CA ASP A 14 7.71 -0.23 -1.92
C ASP A 14 7.42 1.26 -1.73
N LEU A 15 6.23 1.57 -1.20
CA LEU A 15 5.77 2.93 -0.96
C LEU A 15 5.52 3.10 0.54
N PRO A 16 6.48 3.66 1.30
CA PRO A 16 6.36 3.79 2.75
C PRO A 16 5.27 4.79 3.17
N SER A 17 4.77 5.61 2.25
CA SER A 17 3.66 6.52 2.47
C SER A 17 2.90 6.74 1.16
N VAL A 18 1.57 6.71 1.23
CA VAL A 18 0.68 6.93 0.09
C VAL A 18 -0.41 7.90 0.51
N SER A 19 -0.50 9.05 -0.16
CA SER A 19 -1.58 10.02 0.06
C SER A 19 -2.86 9.66 -0.67
N CYS A 20 -2.73 9.03 -1.84
CA CYS A 20 -3.83 8.63 -2.72
C CYS A 20 -3.56 7.23 -3.30
N LEU A 21 -4.41 6.27 -2.92
CA LEU A 21 -4.29 4.88 -3.38
C LEU A 21 -4.38 4.76 -4.91
N LYS A 22 -5.27 5.54 -5.54
CA LYS A 22 -5.44 5.55 -7.00
C LYS A 22 -4.15 5.94 -7.72
N SER A 23 -3.48 6.99 -7.26
CA SER A 23 -2.23 7.45 -7.88
C SER A 23 -1.09 6.43 -7.70
N ALA A 24 -1.02 5.75 -6.55
CA ALA A 24 -0.06 4.67 -6.34
C ALA A 24 -0.32 3.48 -7.28
N LEU A 25 -1.60 3.16 -7.52
CA LEU A 25 -1.96 2.13 -8.48
C LEU A 25 -1.66 2.56 -9.92
N GLU A 26 -1.96 3.77 -10.33
CA GLU A 26 -1.60 4.24 -11.67
C GLU A 26 -0.08 4.21 -11.91
N LEU A 27 0.71 4.52 -10.88
CA LEU A 27 2.17 4.46 -10.93
C LEU A 27 2.69 3.02 -11.13
N HIS A 28 2.13 2.03 -10.43
CA HIS A 28 2.58 0.64 -10.57
C HIS A 28 2.30 0.10 -11.97
N THR A 29 1.11 0.37 -12.51
CA THR A 29 0.70 -0.06 -13.84
C THR A 29 1.57 0.60 -14.90
N LYS A 30 1.84 1.91 -14.76
CA LYS A 30 2.68 2.65 -15.72
C LYS A 30 4.12 2.14 -15.78
N ASN A 31 4.68 1.73 -14.64
CA ASN A 31 6.08 1.33 -14.53
C ASN A 31 6.30 -0.19 -14.66
N GLY A 32 5.23 -0.99 -14.80
CA GLY A 32 5.33 -2.43 -14.98
C GLY A 32 5.75 -3.20 -13.73
N PHE A 33 5.47 -2.69 -12.53
CA PHE A 33 5.72 -3.42 -11.29
C PHE A 33 4.64 -4.49 -11.09
N ALA A 34 5.02 -5.68 -10.63
CA ALA A 34 4.09 -6.80 -10.46
C ALA A 34 3.12 -6.57 -9.30
N TYR A 35 3.58 -5.91 -8.24
CA TYR A 35 2.78 -5.49 -7.10
C TYR A 35 3.42 -4.30 -6.39
N ILE A 36 2.62 -3.65 -5.53
CA ILE A 36 3.06 -2.57 -4.65
C ILE A 36 2.91 -2.97 -3.18
N SER A 37 3.85 -2.52 -2.36
CA SER A 37 3.77 -2.60 -0.90
C SER A 37 3.38 -1.23 -0.37
N ILE A 38 2.27 -1.17 0.36
CA ILE A 38 1.72 0.07 0.92
C ILE A 38 1.29 -0.16 2.38
N PRO A 39 1.39 0.85 3.26
CA PRO A 39 0.96 0.74 4.64
C PRO A 39 -0.57 0.80 4.72
N ILE A 40 -1.22 -0.21 5.32
CA ILE A 40 -2.71 -0.29 5.42
C ILE A 40 -3.30 0.94 6.12
N ALA A 41 -2.62 1.42 7.17
CA ALA A 41 -2.95 2.66 7.87
C ALA A 41 -1.84 3.68 7.63
N HIS A 42 -2.18 4.97 7.71
CA HIS A 42 -1.19 6.02 7.49
C HIS A 42 -0.01 5.87 8.48
N PRO A 43 1.27 5.91 8.05
CA PRO A 43 2.43 5.59 8.90
C PRO A 43 2.55 6.43 10.17
N VAL A 44 2.11 7.68 10.13
CA VAL A 44 2.12 8.58 11.30
C VAL A 44 0.86 8.48 12.16
N SER A 45 -0.13 7.67 11.77
CA SER A 45 -1.36 7.45 12.53
C SER A 45 -1.07 6.55 13.73
N ARG A 46 -0.60 7.16 14.83
CA ARG A 46 -0.47 6.47 16.11
C ARG A 46 -1.85 6.27 16.73
N THR A 47 -2.09 5.06 17.22
CA THR A 47 -3.34 4.70 17.91
C THR A 47 -3.06 4.57 19.40
N GLU A 48 -3.84 5.29 20.20
CA GLU A 48 -3.85 5.14 21.64
C GLU A 48 -5.06 4.29 22.02
N LEU A 49 -4.89 3.22 22.82
CA LEU A 49 -5.96 2.27 23.11
C LEU A 49 -6.42 2.29 24.58
N PHE A 50 -5.55 2.74 25.49
CA PHE A 50 -5.76 2.56 26.93
C PHE A 50 -6.17 3.86 27.64
N VAL A 51 -5.42 4.94 27.42
CA VAL A 51 -5.53 6.21 28.15
C VAL A 51 -5.70 7.36 27.14
N GLY A 52 -5.98 8.58 27.61
CA GLY A 52 -5.89 9.79 26.79
C GLY A 52 -7.08 10.07 25.88
N LYS A 53 -7.04 11.25 25.25
CA LYS A 53 -8.06 11.69 24.29
C LYS A 53 -7.99 10.91 22.97
N GLY A 54 -6.83 10.30 22.67
CA GLY A 54 -6.60 9.53 21.44
C GLY A 54 -7.42 8.25 21.34
N LYS A 55 -7.78 7.65 22.49
CA LYS A 55 -8.59 6.43 22.57
C LYS A 55 -9.92 6.51 21.84
N ASN A 56 -10.56 7.68 21.88
CA ASN A 56 -11.87 7.92 21.28
C ASN A 56 -11.77 8.80 20.02
N ARG A 57 -10.62 8.79 19.34
CA ARG A 57 -10.42 9.56 18.10
C ARG A 57 -11.45 9.12 17.05
N LYS A 58 -12.27 10.07 16.58
CA LYS A 58 -13.28 9.84 15.55
C LYS A 58 -12.63 9.74 14.17
N GLY A 59 -13.26 9.00 13.27
CA GLY A 59 -12.86 8.84 11.88
C GLY A 59 -12.29 7.45 11.55
N PRO A 60 -12.10 7.14 10.26
CA PRO A 60 -11.54 5.87 9.84
C PRO A 60 -10.06 5.74 10.23
N PHE A 61 -9.66 4.54 10.64
CA PHE A 61 -8.26 4.26 11.01
C PHE A 61 -7.36 3.98 9.79
N ALA A 62 -7.90 3.28 8.81
CA ALA A 62 -7.23 2.80 7.60
C ALA A 62 -8.10 3.08 6.37
N TRP A 63 -7.58 2.81 5.17
CA TRP A 63 -8.40 2.87 3.96
C TRP A 63 -9.56 1.87 3.99
N SER A 64 -10.64 2.20 3.28
CA SER A 64 -11.75 1.27 3.10
C SER A 64 -11.33 0.15 2.15
N ASP A 65 -11.74 -1.07 2.48
CA ASP A 65 -11.67 -2.25 1.62
C ASP A 65 -12.40 -2.04 0.27
N LEU A 66 -13.50 -1.27 0.27
CA LEU A 66 -14.24 -0.87 -0.94
C LEU A 66 -13.42 -0.08 -1.96
N CYS A 67 -12.23 0.42 -1.58
CA CYS A 67 -11.32 1.09 -2.51
C CYS A 67 -10.72 0.14 -3.56
N LEU A 68 -10.78 -1.18 -3.34
CA LEU A 68 -10.29 -2.20 -4.25
C LEU A 68 -11.42 -3.18 -4.56
N LYS A 69 -11.43 -3.71 -5.78
CA LYS A 69 -12.28 -4.87 -6.11
C LYS A 69 -11.51 -6.13 -5.73
N SER A 70 -12.14 -7.00 -4.93
CA SER A 70 -11.67 -8.38 -4.80
C SER A 70 -11.94 -9.10 -6.12
N HIS A 71 -10.91 -9.73 -6.66
CA HIS A 71 -11.04 -10.70 -7.75
C HIS A 71 -11.32 -12.09 -7.20
#